data_AF-A0A848ZES0-F1
#
_entry.id   AF-A0A848ZES0-F1
#
_cell.length_a   1.000
_cell.length_b   1.000
_cell.length_c   1.000
_cell.angle_alpha   90.00
_cell.angle_beta   90.00
_cell.angle_gamma   90.00
#
_symmetry.space_group_name_H-M   'P 1'
#
loop_
_entity.id
_entity.type
_entity.pdbx_description
1 polymer ?
#
loop_
_entity_poly.entity_id
_entity_poly.type
_entity_poly.pdbx_seq_one_letter_code
_entity_poly.pdbx_strand_id
1 'polypeptide(L)'
;QKMTTDRSSDLSALPKCQECGGLLRPHVVWFGEALDATLLRQAIAASRDCQVMLVIGTSSLVQPAASLAWEAKSAGATLAEINLEKTPHSHFMDFSILGKACHIVPRLLRDWS
;
A
#
# COMPACT_ATOMS: atom_id res chain seq x y z
N GLN A 1 -26.34 -25.75 -23.87
CA GLN A 1 -26.88 -24.38 -23.96
C GLN A 1 -25.79 -23.44 -23.47
N LYS A 2 -25.22 -22.60 -24.34
CA LYS A 2 -24.22 -21.59 -23.94
C LYS A 2 -24.99 -20.42 -23.30
N MET A 3 -24.90 -20.30 -21.98
CA MET A 3 -25.38 -19.12 -21.26
C MET A 3 -24.30 -18.04 -21.39
N THR A 4 -24.32 -17.30 -22.50
CA THR A 4 -23.63 -16.01 -22.59
C THR A 4 -24.49 -15.00 -21.84
N THR A 5 -24.26 -14.86 -20.53
CA THR A 5 -24.76 -13.71 -19.79
C THR A 5 -24.11 -12.47 -20.38
N ASP A 6 -24.89 -11.71 -21.12
CA ASP A 6 -24.50 -10.35 -21.49
C ASP A 6 -24.27 -9.56 -20.20
N ARG A 7 -23.03 -9.10 -19.99
CA ARG A 7 -22.60 -8.29 -18.85
C ARG A 7 -22.62 -6.80 -19.19
N SER A 8 -23.43 -6.41 -20.18
CA SER A 8 -23.62 -5.01 -20.55
C SER A 8 -24.26 -4.27 -19.37
N SER A 9 -23.42 -3.60 -18.59
CA SER A 9 -23.85 -2.69 -17.53
C SER A 9 -24.30 -1.40 -18.20
N ASP A 10 -25.42 -0.84 -17.76
CA ASP A 10 -25.89 0.46 -18.24
C ASP A 10 -24.86 1.54 -17.86
N LEU A 11 -24.09 1.99 -18.84
CA LEU A 11 -23.04 3.00 -18.67
C LEU A 11 -23.61 4.42 -18.53
N SER A 12 -24.93 4.61 -18.69
CA SER A 12 -25.58 5.92 -18.57
C SER A 12 -25.49 6.50 -17.15
N ALA A 13 -25.44 5.63 -16.13
CA ALA A 13 -25.32 6.00 -14.73
C ALA A 13 -23.89 6.35 -14.28
N LEU A 14 -22.87 6.11 -15.12
CA LEU A 14 -21.48 6.38 -14.78
C LEU A 14 -21.13 7.87 -14.91
N PRO A 15 -20.24 8.39 -14.03
CA PRO A 15 -19.84 9.78 -14.08
C PRO A 15 -19.11 10.11 -15.39
N LYS A 16 -19.44 11.26 -15.97
CA LYS A 16 -18.86 11.75 -17.23
C LYS A 16 -18.19 13.11 -17.05
N CYS A 17 -17.17 13.36 -17.85
CA CYS A 17 -16.52 14.66 -17.92
C CYS A 17 -17.49 15.69 -18.52
N GLN A 18 -17.62 16.84 -17.87
CA GLN A 18 -18.51 17.91 -18.32
C GLN A 18 -17.98 18.64 -19.57
N GLU A 19 -16.67 18.54 -19.84
CA GLU A 19 -16.02 19.21 -20.99
C GLU A 19 -15.99 18.34 -22.24
N CYS A 20 -15.64 17.06 -22.11
CA CYS A 20 -15.46 16.15 -23.26
C CYS A 20 -16.47 15.01 -23.35
N GLY A 21 -17.34 14.83 -22.35
CA GLY A 21 -18.34 13.76 -22.31
C GLY A 21 -17.79 12.35 -22.06
N GLY A 22 -16.47 12.17 -21.94
CA GLY A 22 -15.82 10.89 -21.66
C GLY A 22 -16.15 10.35 -20.26
N LEU A 23 -16.02 9.03 -20.07
CA LEU A 23 -16.21 8.39 -18.77
C LEU A 23 -15.09 8.79 -17.81
N LEU A 24 -15.47 9.22 -16.60
CA LEU A 24 -14.52 9.47 -15.53
C LEU A 24 -14.11 8.13 -14.89
N ARG A 25 -12.81 8.01 -14.63
CA ARG A 25 -12.26 6.92 -13.82
C ARG A 25 -11.72 7.47 -12.51
N PRO A 26 -11.79 6.70 -11.41
CA PRO A 26 -11.11 7.07 -10.17
C PRO A 26 -9.61 7.24 -10.41
N HIS A 27 -9.01 8.23 -9.75
CA HIS A 27 -7.57 8.47 -9.79
C HIS A 27 -6.84 7.52 -8.82
N VAL A 28 -6.87 6.23 -9.17
CA VAL A 28 -6.23 5.13 -8.44
C VAL A 28 -5.53 4.22 -9.46
N VAL A 29 -4.50 3.52 -8.99
CA VAL A 29 -3.78 2.55 -9.80
C VAL A 29 -4.44 1.18 -9.64
N TRP A 30 -4.88 0.59 -10.75
CA TRP A 30 -5.45 -0.75 -10.78
C TRP A 30 -4.36 -1.82 -10.91
N PHE A 31 -4.72 -3.06 -10.59
CA PHE A 31 -3.83 -4.18 -10.86
C PHE A 31 -3.50 -4.26 -12.35
N GLY A 32 -2.21 -4.38 -12.66
CA GLY A 32 -1.69 -4.40 -14.03
C GLY A 32 -1.35 -3.02 -14.59
N GLU A 33 -1.73 -1.93 -13.90
CA GLU A 33 -1.28 -0.58 -14.27
C GLU A 33 0.06 -0.25 -13.61
N ALA A 34 0.86 0.54 -14.32
CA ALA A 34 2.09 1.07 -13.78
C ALA A 34 1.78 2.17 -12.75
N LEU A 35 2.52 2.17 -11.63
CA LEU A 35 2.59 3.33 -10.76
C LEU A 35 3.30 4.48 -11.47
N ASP A 36 3.00 5.71 -11.05
CA ASP A 36 3.79 6.87 -11.45
C ASP A 36 5.27 6.67 -11.05
N ALA A 37 6.14 6.69 -12.05
CA ALA A 37 7.55 6.38 -11.86
C ALA A 37 8.28 7.42 -11.00
N THR A 38 7.81 8.68 -11.00
CA THR A 38 8.40 9.76 -10.20
C THR A 38 8.04 9.60 -8.73
N LEU A 39 6.76 9.34 -8.44
CA LEU A 39 6.30 9.06 -7.07
C LEU A 39 6.96 7.80 -6.50
N LEU A 40 7.11 6.75 -7.32
CA LEU A 40 7.78 5.54 -6.88
C LEU A 40 9.26 5.79 -6.53
N ARG A 41 9.99 6.56 -7.37
CA ARG A 41 11.39 6.93 -7.06
C ARG A 41 11.50 7.75 -5.78
N GLN A 42 10.57 8.67 -5.54
CA GLN A 42 10.53 9.47 -4.32
C GLN A 42 10.27 8.58 -3.09
N ALA A 43 9.34 7.64 -3.18
CA ALA A 43 9.08 6.69 -2.10
C ALA A 43 10.30 5.83 -1.77
N ILE A 44 10.99 5.30 -2.80
CA ILE A 44 12.23 4.52 -2.61
C ILE A 44 13.32 5.36 -1.95
N ALA A 45 13.52 6.60 -2.42
CA ALA A 45 14.51 7.50 -1.83
C ALA A 45 14.21 7.79 -0.35
N ALA A 46 12.95 8.11 -0.02
CA ALA A 46 12.51 8.33 1.35
C ALA A 46 12.69 7.07 2.23
N SER A 47 12.41 5.88 1.70
CA SER A 47 12.65 4.63 2.41
C SER A 47 14.13 4.42 2.73
N ARG A 48 15.04 4.73 1.79
CA ARG A 48 16.48 4.57 2.01
C ARG A 48 17.05 5.60 2.97
N ASP A 49 16.46 6.78 3.06
CA ASP A 49 16.96 7.88 3.90
C ASP A 49 16.44 7.83 5.35
N CYS A 50 15.44 6.97 5.62
CA CYS A 50 14.86 6.88 6.96
C CYS A 50 15.75 6.10 7.94
N GLN A 51 15.71 6.50 9.20
CA GLN A 51 16.38 5.78 10.31
C GLN A 51 15.49 4.67 10.89
N VAL A 52 14.18 4.86 10.82
CA VAL A 52 13.16 3.94 11.31
C VAL A 52 12.02 3.90 10.30
N MET A 53 11.56 2.70 9.94
CA MET A 53 10.36 2.51 9.13
C MET A 53 9.36 1.60 9.85
N LEU A 54 8.12 2.09 9.94
CA LEU A 54 6.98 1.35 10.49
C LEU A 54 6.13 0.79 9.34
N VAL A 55 5.92 -0.52 9.33
CA VAL A 55 5.08 -1.22 8.35
C VAL A 55 3.77 -1.65 9.03
N ILE A 56 2.66 -0.99 8.71
CA ILE A 56 1.43 -1.08 9.52
C ILE A 56 0.27 -1.58 8.65
N GLY A 57 -0.40 -2.65 9.10
CA GLY A 57 -1.69 -3.07 8.53
C GLY A 57 -1.66 -3.47 7.06
N THR A 58 -0.60 -4.13 6.61
CA THR A 58 -0.44 -4.62 5.23
C THR A 58 0.00 -6.08 5.24
N SER A 59 -0.40 -6.84 4.21
CA SER A 59 0.09 -8.20 3.99
C SER A 59 1.52 -8.24 3.43
N SER A 60 2.04 -7.10 2.97
CA SER A 60 3.36 -6.97 2.35
C SER A 60 3.56 -7.90 1.13
N LEU A 61 2.53 -8.05 0.30
CA LEU A 61 2.56 -8.89 -0.90
C LEU A 61 2.54 -8.10 -2.21
N VAL A 62 1.92 -6.92 -2.23
CA VAL A 62 1.66 -6.18 -3.48
C VAL A 62 2.88 -5.34 -3.85
N GLN A 63 3.45 -5.66 -5.01
CA GLN A 63 4.60 -4.96 -5.56
C GLN A 63 4.18 -3.74 -6.39
N PRO A 64 5.02 -2.69 -6.45
CA PRO A 64 6.35 -2.55 -5.84
C PRO A 64 6.35 -2.06 -4.38
N ALA A 65 5.19 -1.71 -3.80
CA ALA A 65 5.11 -1.09 -2.48
C ALA A 65 5.67 -1.98 -1.35
N ALA A 66 5.47 -3.30 -1.42
CA ALA A 66 6.00 -4.25 -0.44
C ALA A 66 7.53 -4.19 -0.30
N SER A 67 8.26 -3.93 -1.39
CA SER A 67 9.72 -3.85 -1.38
C SER A 67 10.28 -2.61 -0.67
N LEU A 68 9.46 -1.60 -0.35
CA LEU A 68 9.94 -0.39 0.32
C LEU A 68 10.56 -0.68 1.69
N ALA A 69 10.04 -1.68 2.41
CA ALA A 69 10.62 -2.11 3.68
C ALA A 69 12.04 -2.67 3.48
N TRP A 70 12.26 -3.43 2.42
CA TRP A 70 13.58 -3.97 2.10
C TRP A 70 14.58 -2.88 1.71
N GLU A 71 14.13 -1.86 0.97
CA GLU A 71 14.95 -0.70 0.63
C GLU A 71 15.44 0.03 1.90
N ALA A 72 14.55 0.22 2.87
CA ALA A 72 14.90 0.81 4.17
C ALA A 72 15.87 -0.09 4.96
N LYS A 73 15.59 -1.41 5.05
CA LYS A 73 16.46 -2.36 5.75
C LYS A 73 17.88 -2.36 5.18
N SER A 74 17.98 -2.37 3.86
CA SER A 74 19.25 -2.41 3.14
C SER A 74 20.07 -1.13 3.33
N ALA A 75 19.41 -0.01 3.62
CA ALA A 75 20.06 1.25 3.97
C ALA A 75 20.42 1.36 5.47
N GLY A 76 20.11 0.34 6.28
CA GLY A 76 20.45 0.30 7.70
C GLY A 76 19.36 0.82 8.63
N ALA A 77 18.15 1.07 8.12
CA ALA A 77 17.03 1.50 8.96
C ALA A 77 16.60 0.39 9.94
N THR A 78 16.09 0.79 11.11
CA THR A 78 15.39 -0.09 12.03
C THR A 78 13.96 -0.30 11.55
N LEU A 79 13.52 -1.56 11.44
CA LEU A 79 12.18 -1.89 10.97
C LEU A 79 11.29 -2.42 12.09
N ALA A 80 10.06 -1.91 12.16
CA ALA A 80 9.02 -2.50 12.98
C ALA A 80 7.74 -2.73 12.17
N GLU A 81 7.19 -3.94 12.24
CA GLU A 81 5.88 -4.25 11.70
C GLU A 81 4.81 -4.28 12.80
N ILE A 82 3.63 -3.75 12.48
CA ILE A 82 2.44 -3.79 13.32
C ILE A 82 1.30 -4.36 12.47
N ASN A 83 0.97 -5.63 12.69
CA ASN A 83 -0.03 -6.31 11.88
C ASN A 83 -0.76 -7.39 12.68
N LEU A 84 -1.91 -7.85 12.20
CA LEU A 84 -2.64 -8.93 12.87
C LEU A 84 -1.90 -10.28 12.81
N GLU A 85 -1.22 -10.51 11.69
CA GLU A 85 -0.50 -11.74 11.40
C GLU A 85 0.89 -11.42 10.84
N LYS A 86 1.80 -12.40 10.90
CA LYS A 86 3.10 -12.28 10.25
C LYS A 86 2.95 -12.16 8.73
N THR A 87 3.84 -11.39 8.12
CA THR A 87 3.94 -11.21 6.68
C THR A 87 5.13 -12.01 6.13
N PRO A 88 5.25 -12.19 4.81
CA PRO A 88 6.47 -12.77 4.21
C PRO A 88 7.73 -11.96 4.55
N HIS A 89 7.60 -10.69 4.94
CA HIS A 89 8.71 -9.81 5.31
C HIS A 89 9.06 -9.85 6.80
N SER A 90 8.25 -10.50 7.65
CA SER A 90 8.48 -10.59 9.10
C SER A 90 9.86 -11.14 9.48
N HIS A 91 10.48 -11.97 8.63
CA HIS A 91 11.77 -12.59 8.93
C HIS A 91 12.94 -11.60 8.96
N PHE A 92 12.80 -10.39 8.38
CA PHE A 92 13.83 -9.36 8.41
C PHE A 92 13.43 -8.10 9.20
N MET A 93 12.26 -8.11 9.85
CA MET A 93 11.84 -7.03 10.74
C MET A 93 12.64 -7.10 12.05
N ASP A 94 13.06 -5.95 12.57
CA ASP A 94 13.72 -5.90 13.89
C ASP A 94 12.70 -6.09 15.02
N PHE A 95 11.47 -5.60 14.80
CA PHE A 95 10.36 -5.77 15.72
C PHE A 95 9.09 -6.23 14.98
N SER A 96 8.42 -7.24 15.52
CA SER A 96 7.11 -7.70 15.03
C SER A 96 6.08 -7.63 16.16
N ILE A 97 5.12 -6.72 16.04
CA ILE A 97 4.08 -6.49 17.05
C ILE A 97 2.74 -6.97 16.48
N LEU A 98 2.23 -8.06 17.04
CA LEU A 98 0.95 -8.63 16.59
C LEU A 98 -0.24 -7.97 17.27
N GLY A 99 -1.18 -7.47 16.48
CA GLY A 99 -2.45 -6.95 16.96
C GLY A 99 -3.05 -5.84 16.10
N LYS A 100 -4.16 -5.26 16.56
CA LYS A 100 -4.86 -4.19 15.83
C LYS A 100 -4.03 -2.91 15.87
N ALA A 101 -3.64 -2.42 14.69
CA ALA A 101 -2.91 -1.16 14.53
C ALA A 101 -3.60 0.02 15.23
N CYS A 102 -4.94 0.10 15.16
CA CYS A 102 -5.72 1.16 15.80
C CYS A 102 -5.61 1.19 17.34
N HIS A 103 -5.16 0.10 17.98
CA HIS A 103 -4.92 0.07 19.43
C HIS A 103 -3.44 0.26 19.77
N ILE A 104 -2.55 -0.30 18.94
CA ILE A 104 -1.10 -0.32 19.19
C ILE A 104 -0.48 1.04 18.86
N VAL A 105 -0.75 1.60 17.68
CA VAL A 105 -0.10 2.85 17.22
C VAL A 105 -0.39 4.01 18.18
N PRO A 106 -1.63 4.24 18.65
CA PRO A 106 -1.87 5.30 19.63
C PRO A 106 -1.18 5.07 20.98
N ARG A 107 -0.92 3.81 21.40
CA ARG A 107 -0.16 3.52 22.63
C ARG A 107 1.30 3.92 22.47
N LEU A 108 1.93 3.57 21.35
CA LEU A 108 3.33 3.94 21.07
C LEU A 108 3.56 5.45 21.09
N LEU A 109 2.58 6.23 20.62
CA LEU A 109 2.67 7.69 20.60
C LEU A 109 2.46 8.34 21.98
N ARG A 110 1.66 7.72 22.86
CA ARG A 110 1.43 8.25 24.22
C ARG A 110 2.68 8.16 25.09
N ASP A 111 3.46 7.10 24.91
CA ASP A 111 4.67 6.88 25.70
C ASP A 111 5.87 7.69 25.17
N TRP A 112 5.68 8.47 24.09
CA TRP A 112 6.70 9.33 23.48
C TRP A 112 6.77 10.74 24.09
N SER A 113 5.69 11.22 24.71
CA SER A 113 5.63 12.54 25.39
C SER A 113 6.23 12.50 26.77
#